data_AF-A0A0Q5T724-F1
#
_entry.id   AF-A0A0Q5T724-F1
#
_cell.length_a   1.000
_cell.length_b   1.000
_cell.length_c   1.000
_cell.angle_alpha   90.00
_cell.angle_beta   90.00
_cell.angle_gamma   90.00
#
_symmetry.space_group_name_H-M   'P 1'
#
loop_
_entity.id
_entity.type
_entity.pdbx_description
1 polymer ?
#
loop_
_entity_poly.entity_id
_entity_poly.type
_entity_poly.pdbx_seq_one_letter_code
_entity_poly.pdbx_strand_id
1 'polypeptide(L)'
;MDREIAPHYLKNARYRRLLFVLAAVVVLGFVIYFFRKSLSSTVESARIRTAVVETGDVENTLTASGEIIPAYEQIFTSPIRASIKRILITPGTQVRPGQALVELDKSLTEIEFERYQDQLALKRNGIDQLKMKLNKDLYDAEINDRIKSLNINKLRADFEDAKRLQKVGGGTFEDITRAENALKIAELEKSLLENDLRYNRESMGASLKETELGAQIEGKNLKELQHKLKMADIVADRKGVLTWVNENIGSSVNEGEMLAKVADLGSFRVEGSCSDVYADQVKTGLPVIIRINEAEMRGMITQVKPSVKDGVIGFTIQLENATNESLRPNMKVEVYVVTNKSSNTLRVANGPAFTGKRKQHVFVLQNGVAYRRDVELGLSNFDFVEVKSGLKAGEKVILTDLNAYEHLEEITIQ
;
A
#
# COMPACT_ATOMS: atom_id res chain seq x y z
N MET A 1 -73.95 92.57 -49.24
CA MET A 1 -72.72 93.09 -48.63
C MET A 1 -73.03 93.48 -47.20
N ASP A 2 -72.49 92.92 -46.15
CA ASP A 2 -71.81 91.66 -45.86
C ASP A 2 -71.85 91.65 -44.33
N ARG A 3 -72.43 90.61 -43.70
CA ARG A 3 -72.75 90.66 -42.28
C ARG A 3 -72.19 89.44 -41.53
N GLU A 4 -71.15 89.76 -40.75
CA GLU A 4 -70.78 89.27 -39.41
C GLU A 4 -71.16 87.85 -38.99
N ILE A 5 -70.14 87.05 -38.65
CA ILE A 5 -70.30 85.81 -37.86
C ILE A 5 -69.67 86.03 -36.47
N ALA A 6 -70.51 85.88 -35.45
CA ALA A 6 -70.26 86.16 -34.04
C ALA A 6 -69.27 85.18 -33.35
N PRO A 7 -68.53 85.63 -32.32
CA PRO A 7 -67.43 84.89 -31.69
C PRO A 7 -67.94 84.02 -30.52
N HIS A 8 -68.52 82.84 -30.81
CA HIS A 8 -68.91 81.90 -29.74
C HIS A 8 -68.56 80.42 -29.98
N TYR A 9 -67.68 80.10 -30.94
CA TYR A 9 -67.25 78.71 -31.21
C TYR A 9 -65.82 78.35 -30.80
N LEU A 10 -65.09 79.23 -30.10
CA LEU A 10 -63.67 78.98 -29.74
C LEU A 10 -63.40 78.56 -28.28
N LYS A 11 -64.41 78.48 -27.39
CA LYS A 11 -64.22 78.00 -26.00
C LYS A 11 -64.44 76.48 -25.81
N ASN A 12 -65.32 75.84 -26.57
CA ASN A 12 -65.62 74.40 -26.41
C ASN A 12 -64.57 73.45 -27.02
N ALA A 13 -63.75 73.93 -27.97
CA ALA A 13 -62.69 73.12 -28.58
C ALA A 13 -61.46 72.95 -27.66
N ARG A 14 -61.12 73.97 -26.85
CA ARG A 14 -59.99 73.90 -25.90
C ARG A 14 -60.30 73.05 -24.67
N TYR A 15 -61.52 73.15 -24.11
CA TYR A 15 -61.94 72.31 -22.98
C TYR A 15 -62.06 70.82 -23.36
N ARG A 16 -62.54 70.52 -24.58
CA ARG A 16 -62.55 69.14 -25.10
C ARG A 16 -61.13 68.60 -25.28
N ARG A 17 -60.19 69.38 -25.82
CA ARG A 17 -58.79 68.95 -25.96
C ARG A 17 -58.10 68.70 -24.61
N LEU A 18 -58.33 69.54 -23.60
CA LEU A 18 -57.79 69.32 -22.24
C LEU A 18 -58.40 68.07 -21.56
N LEU A 19 -59.71 67.83 -21.74
CA LEU A 19 -60.35 66.61 -21.25
C LEU A 19 -59.80 65.35 -21.92
N PHE A 20 -59.52 65.40 -23.23
CA PHE A 20 -58.89 64.28 -23.94
C PHE A 20 -57.45 64.00 -23.46
N VAL A 21 -56.66 65.04 -23.17
CA VAL A 21 -55.30 64.87 -22.63
C VAL A 21 -55.33 64.30 -21.22
N LEU A 22 -56.23 64.78 -20.35
CA LEU A 22 -56.36 64.27 -19.00
C LEU A 22 -56.87 62.83 -18.98
N ALA A 23 -57.85 62.50 -19.82
CA ALA A 23 -58.31 61.12 -20.02
C ALA A 23 -57.18 60.22 -20.56
N ALA A 24 -56.37 60.71 -21.49
CA ALA A 24 -55.22 59.96 -22.00
C ALA A 24 -54.17 59.71 -20.91
N VAL A 25 -53.89 60.67 -20.03
CA VAL A 25 -52.94 60.48 -18.90
C VAL A 25 -53.49 59.50 -17.86
N VAL A 26 -54.79 59.57 -17.54
CA VAL A 26 -55.42 58.62 -16.63
C VAL A 26 -55.44 57.21 -17.23
N VAL A 27 -55.74 57.08 -18.53
CA VAL A 27 -55.67 55.81 -19.25
C VAL A 27 -54.23 55.31 -19.30
N LEU A 28 -53.25 56.17 -19.55
CA LEU A 28 -51.84 55.77 -19.54
C LEU A 28 -51.39 55.32 -18.15
N GLY A 29 -51.82 56.01 -17.09
CA GLY A 29 -51.58 55.63 -15.70
C GLY A 29 -52.26 54.30 -15.34
N PHE A 30 -53.49 54.08 -15.81
CA PHE A 30 -54.20 52.81 -15.65
C PHE A 30 -53.51 51.70 -16.43
N VAL A 31 -53.10 51.95 -17.68
CA VAL A 31 -52.38 50.99 -18.50
C VAL A 31 -51.06 50.65 -17.84
N ILE A 32 -50.27 51.61 -17.37
CA ILE A 32 -49.01 51.35 -16.66
C ILE A 32 -49.24 50.59 -15.35
N TYR A 33 -50.29 50.94 -14.59
CA TYR A 33 -50.65 50.23 -13.36
C TYR A 33 -51.09 48.79 -13.64
N PHE A 34 -51.90 48.57 -14.68
CA PHE A 34 -52.35 47.24 -15.11
C PHE A 34 -51.23 46.44 -15.76
N PHE A 35 -50.34 47.06 -16.52
CA PHE A 35 -49.16 46.43 -17.12
C PHE A 35 -48.18 46.00 -16.04
N ARG A 36 -47.98 46.81 -14.98
CA ARG A 36 -47.20 46.42 -13.80
C ARG A 36 -47.82 45.22 -13.09
N LYS A 37 -49.15 45.17 -12.96
CA LYS A 37 -49.85 44.04 -12.34
C LYS A 37 -49.87 42.79 -13.23
N SER A 38 -49.79 42.94 -14.54
CA SER A 38 -49.85 41.85 -15.51
C SER A 38 -48.48 41.24 -15.87
N LEU A 39 -47.38 41.79 -15.35
CA LEU A 39 -46.02 41.29 -15.57
C LEU A 39 -45.54 40.31 -14.48
N SER A 40 -46.46 39.55 -13.85
CA SER A 40 -46.06 38.41 -13.03
C SER A 40 -45.75 37.23 -13.95
N SER A 41 -44.46 37.00 -14.21
CA SER A 41 -43.96 35.82 -14.92
C SER A 41 -44.56 34.57 -14.28
N THR A 42 -45.45 33.90 -15.00
CA THR A 42 -46.15 32.72 -14.52
C THR A 42 -45.32 31.49 -14.90
N VAL A 43 -44.92 30.72 -13.89
CA VAL A 43 -44.15 29.49 -14.08
C VAL A 43 -45.05 28.30 -13.78
N GLU A 44 -45.06 27.32 -14.68
CA GLU A 44 -45.86 26.10 -14.58
C GLU A 44 -45.38 25.21 -13.41
N SER A 45 -46.29 24.93 -12.47
CA SER A 45 -46.06 24.19 -11.22
C SER A 45 -45.48 22.78 -11.43
N ALA A 46 -45.76 22.15 -12.57
CA ALA A 46 -45.31 20.80 -12.89
C ALA A 46 -43.78 20.66 -13.08
N ARG A 47 -43.05 21.77 -13.24
CA ARG A 47 -41.58 21.76 -13.43
C ARG A 47 -40.79 22.13 -12.17
N ILE A 48 -41.48 22.40 -11.07
CA ILE A 48 -40.87 22.94 -9.86
C ILE A 48 -40.74 21.84 -8.82
N ARG A 49 -39.50 21.46 -8.50
CA ARG A 49 -39.22 20.60 -7.35
C ARG A 49 -39.17 21.47 -6.11
N THR A 50 -39.83 21.04 -5.04
CA THR A 50 -39.79 21.71 -3.73
C THR A 50 -39.30 20.76 -2.66
N ALA A 51 -38.67 21.32 -1.62
CA ALA A 51 -38.31 20.61 -0.41
C ALA A 51 -38.78 21.38 0.81
N VAL A 52 -39.15 20.66 1.86
CA VAL A 52 -39.55 21.24 3.14
C VAL A 52 -38.31 21.46 3.99
N VAL A 53 -38.24 22.60 4.68
CA VAL A 53 -37.21 22.87 5.68
C VAL A 53 -37.53 22.06 6.93
N GLU A 54 -36.64 21.16 7.30
CA GLU A 54 -36.78 20.29 8.47
C GLU A 54 -35.60 20.47 9.43
N THR A 55 -35.72 19.93 10.64
CA THR A 55 -34.62 19.91 11.60
C THR A 55 -33.91 18.56 11.53
N GLY A 56 -32.60 18.58 11.37
CA GLY A 56 -31.79 17.36 11.35
C GLY A 56 -30.29 17.64 11.36
N ASP A 57 -29.52 16.57 11.27
CA ASP A 57 -28.06 16.65 11.20
C ASP A 57 -27.62 16.96 9.77
N VAL A 58 -26.60 17.81 9.63
CA VAL A 58 -25.91 18.09 8.37
C VAL A 58 -24.42 17.88 8.57
N GLU A 59 -23.83 17.07 7.68
CA GLU A 59 -22.41 16.75 7.69
C GLU A 59 -21.74 17.47 6.53
N ASN A 60 -20.51 17.96 6.71
CA ASN A 60 -19.71 18.50 5.60
C ASN A 60 -18.85 17.38 5.03
N THR A 61 -19.16 16.98 3.81
CA THR A 61 -18.50 15.85 3.15
C THR A 61 -17.56 16.31 2.05
N LEU A 62 -16.32 15.84 2.09
CA LEU A 62 -15.38 15.95 0.99
C LEU A 62 -15.49 14.71 0.10
N THR A 63 -15.71 14.90 -1.20
CA THR A 63 -15.75 13.81 -2.18
C THR A 63 -14.32 13.34 -2.53
N ALA A 64 -14.14 12.03 -2.50
CA ALA A 64 -12.91 11.32 -2.80
C ALA A 64 -13.24 10.03 -3.58
N SER A 65 -12.22 9.47 -4.22
CA SER A 65 -12.34 8.21 -4.93
C SER A 65 -11.65 7.11 -4.13
N GLY A 66 -12.26 5.93 -4.05
CA GLY A 66 -11.68 4.79 -3.34
C GLY A 66 -11.66 3.52 -4.17
N GLU A 67 -10.81 2.59 -3.76
CA GLU A 67 -10.75 1.22 -4.25
C GLU A 67 -10.78 0.25 -3.08
N ILE A 68 -11.61 -0.79 -3.20
CA ILE A 68 -11.70 -1.85 -2.19
C ILE A 68 -10.53 -2.82 -2.36
N ILE A 69 -9.74 -2.98 -1.31
CA ILE A 69 -8.61 -3.90 -1.28
C ILE A 69 -8.85 -4.90 -0.12
N PRO A 70 -8.58 -6.20 -0.32
CA PRO A 70 -8.56 -7.14 0.80
C PRO A 70 -7.58 -6.67 1.88
N ALA A 71 -7.90 -6.91 3.14
CA ALA A 71 -7.00 -6.53 4.25
C ALA A 71 -5.67 -7.29 4.16
N TYR A 72 -5.69 -8.52 3.65
CA TYR A 72 -4.52 -9.34 3.42
C TYR A 72 -4.54 -9.94 2.02
N GLU A 73 -3.45 -9.75 1.28
CA GLU A 73 -3.19 -10.40 0.00
C GLU A 73 -1.79 -11.00 0.03
N GLN A 74 -1.67 -12.25 -0.39
CA GLN A 74 -0.41 -12.96 -0.48
C GLN A 74 -0.17 -13.42 -1.91
N ILE A 75 1.01 -13.07 -2.42
CA ILE A 75 1.48 -13.48 -3.73
C ILE A 75 2.45 -14.64 -3.55
N PHE A 76 2.17 -15.75 -4.23
CA PHE A 76 3.02 -16.92 -4.29
C PHE A 76 3.83 -16.87 -5.58
N THR A 77 5.15 -16.94 -5.44
CA THR A 77 6.10 -16.96 -6.55
C THR A 77 6.83 -18.29 -6.62
N SER A 78 7.40 -18.60 -7.79
CA SER A 78 8.24 -19.79 -7.93
C SER A 78 9.59 -19.55 -7.23
N PRO A 79 10.01 -20.36 -6.26
CA PRO A 79 11.34 -20.23 -5.64
C PRO A 79 12.45 -20.87 -6.48
N ILE A 80 12.09 -21.63 -7.52
CA ILE A 80 13.02 -22.35 -8.40
C ILE A 80 12.56 -22.19 -9.85
N ARG A 81 13.44 -22.50 -10.80
CA ARG A 81 13.03 -22.72 -12.19
C ARG A 81 12.35 -24.08 -12.30
N ALA A 82 11.11 -24.11 -12.72
CA ALA A 82 10.31 -25.32 -12.87
C ALA A 82 9.30 -25.16 -14.01
N SER A 83 8.54 -26.20 -14.33
CA SER A 83 7.36 -26.07 -15.19
C SER A 83 6.08 -26.34 -14.42
N ILE A 84 4.96 -25.75 -14.86
CA ILE A 84 3.66 -25.97 -14.23
C ILE A 84 3.14 -27.35 -14.64
N LYS A 85 3.11 -28.30 -13.72
CA LYS A 85 2.66 -29.67 -14.00
C LYS A 85 1.14 -29.78 -14.03
N ARG A 86 0.47 -29.20 -13.02
CA ARG A 86 -0.99 -29.05 -12.97
C ARG A 86 -1.42 -28.02 -11.94
N ILE A 87 -2.63 -27.52 -12.12
CA ILE A 87 -3.31 -26.62 -11.19
C ILE A 87 -4.29 -27.44 -10.38
N LEU A 88 -4.20 -27.34 -9.05
CA LEU A 88 -5.03 -28.14 -8.14
C LEU A 88 -6.31 -27.41 -7.74
N ILE A 89 -6.29 -26.08 -7.77
CA ILE A 89 -7.39 -25.22 -7.34
C ILE A 89 -7.64 -24.13 -8.40
N THR A 90 -8.91 -23.93 -8.74
CA THR A 90 -9.33 -22.88 -9.67
C THR A 90 -9.58 -21.55 -8.94
N PRO A 91 -9.36 -20.40 -9.61
CA PRO A 91 -9.69 -19.09 -9.07
C PRO A 91 -11.14 -19.00 -8.60
N GLY A 92 -11.38 -18.27 -7.52
CA GLY A 92 -12.68 -18.14 -6.85
C GLY A 92 -12.94 -19.19 -5.77
N THR A 93 -12.11 -20.24 -5.68
CA THR A 93 -12.25 -21.28 -4.65
C THR A 93 -11.64 -20.85 -3.32
N GLN A 94 -12.30 -21.20 -2.22
CA GLN A 94 -11.79 -20.99 -0.87
C GLN A 94 -10.68 -21.99 -0.54
N VAL A 95 -9.57 -21.48 0.00
CA VAL A 95 -8.39 -22.27 0.37
C VAL A 95 -8.21 -22.29 1.89
N ARG A 96 -7.68 -23.41 2.39
CA ARG A 96 -7.29 -23.60 3.79
C ARG A 96 -5.77 -23.56 3.95
N PRO A 97 -5.25 -23.24 5.15
CA PRO A 97 -3.83 -23.36 5.43
C PRO A 97 -3.31 -24.76 5.09
N GLY A 98 -2.18 -24.84 4.39
CA GLY A 98 -1.54 -26.08 3.93
C GLY A 98 -2.14 -26.70 2.66
N GLN A 99 -3.19 -26.12 2.09
CA GLN A 99 -3.80 -26.62 0.86
C GLN A 99 -2.93 -26.26 -0.36
N ALA A 100 -2.56 -27.27 -1.15
CA ALA A 100 -1.76 -27.08 -2.35
C ALA A 100 -2.56 -26.38 -3.47
N LEU A 101 -1.92 -25.40 -4.11
CA LEU A 101 -2.51 -24.54 -5.14
C LEU A 101 -2.08 -24.99 -6.54
N VAL A 102 -0.77 -25.15 -6.73
CA VAL A 102 -0.13 -25.50 -8.00
C VAL A 102 0.90 -26.60 -7.74
N GLU A 103 0.93 -27.61 -8.62
CA GLU A 103 2.00 -28.60 -8.63
C GLU A 103 3.02 -28.21 -9.70
N LEU A 104 4.27 -28.02 -9.28
CA LEU A 104 5.40 -27.76 -10.16
C LEU A 104 6.13 -29.07 -10.46
N ASP A 105 6.65 -29.21 -11.68
CA ASP A 105 7.62 -30.24 -12.00
C ASP A 105 9.01 -29.81 -11.53
N LYS A 106 9.50 -30.49 -10.50
CA LYS A 106 10.77 -30.18 -9.82
C LYS A 106 11.93 -31.03 -10.33
N SER A 107 11.70 -31.93 -11.29
CA SER A 107 12.66 -32.97 -11.68
C SER A 107 14.04 -32.40 -12.05
N LEU A 108 14.08 -31.24 -12.73
CA LEU A 108 15.34 -30.60 -13.10
C LEU A 108 16.14 -30.11 -11.89
N THR A 109 15.46 -29.51 -10.91
CA THR A 109 16.10 -29.02 -9.68
C THR A 109 16.43 -30.16 -8.72
N GLU A 110 15.68 -31.26 -8.74
CA GLU A 110 16.01 -32.48 -8.00
C GLU A 110 17.30 -33.12 -8.52
N ILE A 111 17.47 -33.22 -9.85
CA ILE A 111 18.72 -33.67 -10.46
C ILE A 111 19.89 -32.74 -10.07
N GLU A 112 19.67 -31.44 -10.04
CA GLU A 112 20.67 -30.48 -9.60
C GLU A 112 21.03 -30.67 -8.12
N PHE A 113 20.05 -30.93 -7.25
CA PHE A 113 20.25 -31.22 -5.84
C PHE A 113 21.09 -32.49 -5.63
N GLU A 114 20.80 -33.57 -6.36
CA GLU A 114 21.59 -34.81 -6.33
C GLU A 114 23.04 -34.56 -6.76
N ARG A 115 23.25 -33.80 -7.84
CA ARG A 115 24.59 -33.42 -8.31
C ARG A 115 25.38 -32.67 -7.23
N TYR A 116 24.76 -31.71 -6.54
CA TYR A 116 25.40 -30.99 -5.44
C TYR A 116 25.68 -31.88 -4.23
N GLN A 117 24.80 -32.84 -3.95
CA GLN A 117 24.98 -33.82 -2.90
C GLN A 117 26.20 -34.71 -3.18
N ASP A 118 26.36 -35.19 -4.41
CA ASP A 118 27.52 -35.98 -4.84
C ASP A 118 28.82 -35.17 -4.77
N GLN A 119 28.80 -33.90 -5.19
CA GLN A 119 29.96 -33.01 -5.06
C GLN A 119 30.38 -32.80 -3.60
N LEU A 120 29.41 -32.64 -2.69
CA LEU A 120 29.69 -32.56 -1.26
C LEU A 120 30.27 -33.88 -0.72
N ALA A 121 29.76 -35.04 -1.18
CA ALA A 121 30.28 -36.34 -0.80
C ALA A 121 31.75 -36.52 -1.25
N LEU A 122 32.08 -36.11 -2.48
CA LEU A 122 33.46 -36.12 -2.99
C LEU A 122 34.38 -35.22 -2.14
N LYS A 123 33.94 -34.01 -1.80
CA LYS A 123 34.70 -33.11 -0.92
C LYS A 123 34.93 -33.72 0.47
N ARG A 124 33.93 -34.37 1.05
CA ARG A 124 34.04 -35.07 2.35
C ARG A 124 35.04 -36.23 2.28
N ASN A 125 34.98 -37.05 1.25
CA ASN A 125 35.95 -38.12 1.04
C ASN A 125 37.38 -37.56 0.90
N GLY A 126 37.55 -36.42 0.21
CA GLY A 126 38.84 -35.74 0.12
C GLY A 126 39.36 -35.26 1.48
N ILE A 127 38.49 -34.73 2.34
CA ILE A 127 38.82 -34.34 3.73
C ILE A 127 39.31 -35.56 4.52
N ASP A 128 38.62 -36.69 4.41
CA ASP A 128 38.99 -37.91 5.14
C ASP A 128 40.35 -38.45 4.66
N GLN A 129 40.60 -38.43 3.35
CA GLN A 129 41.93 -38.79 2.79
C GLN A 129 43.04 -37.86 3.30
N LEU A 130 42.81 -36.55 3.35
CA LEU A 130 43.77 -35.59 3.89
C LEU A 130 44.02 -35.81 5.39
N LYS A 131 42.97 -36.10 6.16
CA LYS A 131 43.09 -36.45 7.60
C LYS A 131 43.91 -37.70 7.81
N MET A 132 43.66 -38.75 7.03
CA MET A 132 44.42 -40.00 7.11
C MET A 132 45.89 -39.78 6.75
N LYS A 133 46.16 -39.00 5.69
CA LYS A 133 47.52 -38.65 5.28
C LYS A 133 48.25 -37.86 6.36
N LEU A 134 47.61 -36.82 6.91
CA LEU A 134 48.17 -36.04 8.01
C LEU A 134 48.49 -36.93 9.22
N ASN A 135 47.56 -37.77 9.66
CA ASN A 135 47.79 -38.67 10.79
C ASN A 135 48.96 -39.62 10.56
N LYS A 136 49.10 -40.15 9.33
CA LYS A 136 50.24 -40.99 8.94
C LYS A 136 51.55 -40.19 9.02
N ASP A 137 51.61 -39.01 8.38
CA ASP A 137 52.82 -38.19 8.32
C ASP A 137 53.26 -37.76 9.74
N LEU A 138 52.30 -37.46 10.63
CA LEU A 138 52.59 -37.14 12.03
C LEU A 138 53.14 -38.33 12.81
N TYR A 139 52.56 -39.52 12.60
CA TYR A 139 53.03 -40.74 13.24
C TYR A 139 54.46 -41.10 12.80
N ASP A 140 54.73 -41.08 11.49
CA ASP A 140 56.06 -41.39 10.94
C ASP A 140 57.12 -40.40 11.49
N ALA A 141 56.76 -39.12 11.61
CA ALA A 141 57.65 -38.11 12.14
C ALA A 141 57.85 -38.20 13.67
N GLU A 142 56.84 -38.62 14.42
CA GLU A 142 56.96 -38.91 15.87
C GLU A 142 57.94 -40.07 16.13
N ILE A 143 57.87 -41.12 15.33
CA ILE A 143 58.83 -42.24 15.41
C ILE A 143 60.25 -41.76 15.11
N ASN A 144 60.43 -40.92 14.08
CA ASN A 144 61.74 -40.36 13.75
C ASN A 144 62.30 -39.45 14.85
N ASP A 145 61.47 -38.62 15.47
CA ASP A 145 61.87 -37.79 16.62
C ASP A 145 62.34 -38.66 17.79
N ARG A 146 61.62 -39.76 18.06
CA ARG A 146 62.00 -40.70 19.13
C ARG A 146 63.34 -41.38 18.83
N ILE A 147 63.58 -41.78 17.59
CA ILE A 147 64.87 -42.36 17.16
C ILE A 147 66.00 -41.34 17.33
N LYS A 148 65.82 -40.09 16.87
CA LYS A 148 66.83 -39.03 17.06
C LYS A 148 67.09 -38.74 18.53
N SER A 149 66.06 -38.74 19.36
CA SER A 149 66.17 -38.54 20.81
C SER A 149 67.00 -39.64 21.48
N LEU A 150 66.80 -40.91 21.08
CA LEU A 150 67.63 -42.02 21.55
C LEU A 150 69.10 -41.88 21.12
N ASN A 151 69.35 -41.45 19.88
CA ASN A 151 70.70 -41.21 19.39
C ASN A 151 71.40 -40.05 20.11
N ILE A 152 70.69 -38.95 20.37
CA ILE A 152 71.20 -37.83 21.19
C ILE A 152 71.56 -38.30 22.59
N ASN A 153 70.70 -39.11 23.23
CA ASN A 153 70.99 -39.65 24.56
C ASN A 153 72.27 -40.52 24.56
N LYS A 154 72.46 -41.34 23.53
CA LYS A 154 73.69 -42.11 23.33
C LYS A 154 74.91 -41.19 23.19
N LEU A 155 74.87 -40.24 22.26
CA LEU A 155 75.99 -39.30 22.02
C LEU A 155 76.30 -38.42 23.24
N ARG A 156 75.28 -38.08 24.04
CA ARG A 156 75.46 -37.35 25.30
C ARG A 156 76.19 -38.19 26.33
N ALA A 157 75.84 -39.47 26.46
CA ALA A 157 76.58 -40.39 27.32
C ALA A 157 78.03 -40.53 26.86
N ASP A 158 78.27 -40.72 25.55
CA ASP A 158 79.63 -40.82 24.98
C ASP A 158 80.47 -39.55 25.26
N PHE A 159 79.87 -38.36 25.16
CA PHE A 159 80.53 -37.09 25.51
C PHE A 159 80.86 -36.98 27.01
N GLU A 160 79.93 -37.36 27.88
CA GLU A 160 80.17 -37.39 29.33
C GLU A 160 81.28 -38.38 29.70
N ASP A 161 81.29 -39.54 29.05
CA ASP A 161 82.29 -40.59 29.24
C ASP A 161 83.69 -40.10 28.82
N ALA A 162 83.80 -39.48 27.63
CA ALA A 162 85.06 -38.87 27.16
C ALA A 162 85.58 -37.80 28.14
N LYS A 163 84.67 -36.97 28.67
CA LYS A 163 85.00 -35.94 29.67
C LYS A 163 85.47 -36.56 30.99
N ARG A 164 84.88 -37.69 31.43
CA ARG A 164 85.33 -38.41 32.64
C ARG A 164 86.71 -39.04 32.42
N LEU A 165 86.94 -39.69 31.27
CA LEU A 165 88.21 -40.33 30.94
C LEU A 165 89.36 -39.33 30.90
N GLN A 166 89.15 -38.16 30.30
CA GLN A 166 90.16 -37.09 30.26
C GLN A 166 90.52 -36.58 31.66
N LYS A 167 89.54 -36.42 32.58
CA LYS A 167 89.79 -35.99 33.96
C LYS A 167 90.67 -36.94 34.75
N VAL A 168 90.57 -38.25 34.48
CA VAL A 168 91.40 -39.28 35.13
C VAL A 168 92.70 -39.58 34.35
N GLY A 169 93.01 -38.79 33.31
CA GLY A 169 94.24 -38.91 32.51
C GLY A 169 94.20 -39.98 31.41
N GLY A 170 93.03 -40.58 31.15
CA GLY A 170 92.85 -41.68 30.21
C GLY A 170 92.34 -41.30 28.81
N GLY A 171 92.25 -40.01 28.46
CA GLY A 171 91.72 -39.55 27.16
C GLY A 171 92.26 -38.20 26.70
N THR A 172 92.06 -37.85 25.42
CA THR A 172 92.58 -36.60 24.83
C THR A 172 91.52 -35.49 24.77
N PHE A 173 91.96 -34.22 24.65
CA PHE A 173 91.05 -33.10 24.37
C PHE A 173 90.37 -33.20 23.00
N GLU A 174 91.01 -33.85 22.04
CA GLU A 174 90.45 -34.07 20.72
C GLU A 174 89.23 -35.01 20.78
N ASP A 175 89.27 -36.03 21.63
CA ASP A 175 88.16 -36.97 21.83
C ASP A 175 86.91 -36.27 22.38
N ILE A 176 87.09 -35.37 23.35
CA ILE A 176 86.01 -34.52 23.89
C ILE A 176 85.40 -33.67 22.78
N THR A 177 86.25 -32.97 22.02
CA THR A 177 85.81 -32.06 20.94
C THR A 177 85.05 -32.82 19.86
N ARG A 178 85.50 -34.03 19.51
CA ARG A 178 84.83 -34.91 18.55
C ARG A 178 83.46 -35.34 19.03
N ALA A 179 83.35 -35.78 20.29
CA ALA A 179 82.07 -36.18 20.89
C ALA A 179 81.10 -34.99 21.04
N GLU A 180 81.61 -33.81 21.41
CA GLU A 180 80.84 -32.56 21.49
C GLU A 180 80.26 -32.16 20.13
N ASN A 181 81.08 -32.15 19.08
CA ASN A 181 80.64 -31.82 17.73
C ASN A 181 79.60 -32.82 17.22
N ALA A 182 79.79 -34.12 17.46
CA ALA A 182 78.84 -35.15 17.08
C ALA A 182 77.49 -34.97 17.79
N LEU A 183 77.51 -34.70 19.10
CA LEU A 183 76.30 -34.37 19.86
C LEU A 183 75.63 -33.11 19.31
N LYS A 184 76.40 -32.06 19.02
CA LYS A 184 75.86 -30.79 18.52
C LYS A 184 75.20 -30.94 17.15
N ILE A 185 75.79 -31.72 16.24
CA ILE A 185 75.20 -32.04 14.95
C ILE A 185 73.87 -32.77 15.15
N ALA A 186 73.82 -33.78 16.02
CA ALA A 186 72.59 -34.53 16.28
C ALA A 186 71.49 -33.65 16.90
N GLU A 187 71.83 -32.72 17.80
CA GLU A 187 70.89 -31.75 18.36
C GLU A 187 70.35 -30.80 17.28
N LEU A 188 71.21 -30.31 16.36
CA LEU A 188 70.79 -29.46 15.24
C LEU A 188 69.87 -30.20 14.27
N GLU A 189 70.17 -31.46 13.95
CA GLU A 189 69.31 -32.29 13.11
C GLU A 189 67.94 -32.54 13.74
N LYS A 190 67.87 -32.73 15.06
CA LYS A 190 66.60 -32.84 15.77
C LYS A 190 65.83 -31.52 15.73
N SER A 191 66.49 -30.40 15.97
CA SER A 191 65.86 -29.08 15.90
C SER A 191 65.30 -28.77 14.50
N LEU A 192 66.00 -29.18 13.44
CA LEU A 192 65.50 -29.11 12.06
C LEU A 192 64.22 -29.94 11.88
N LEU A 193 64.23 -31.20 12.34
CA LEU A 193 63.06 -32.09 12.27
C LEU A 193 61.85 -31.50 13.04
N GLU A 194 62.06 -30.95 14.23
CA GLU A 194 61.00 -30.30 15.02
C GLU A 194 60.41 -29.07 14.31
N ASN A 195 61.26 -28.29 13.65
CA ASN A 195 60.83 -27.15 12.84
C ASN A 195 59.99 -27.60 11.63
N ASP A 196 60.46 -28.60 10.90
CA ASP A 196 59.74 -29.17 9.75
C ASP A 196 58.40 -29.79 10.18
N LEU A 197 58.37 -30.47 11.32
CA LEU A 197 57.16 -30.99 11.93
C LEU A 197 56.13 -29.91 12.25
N ARG A 198 56.57 -28.81 12.87
CA ARG A 198 55.71 -27.67 13.18
C ARG A 198 55.16 -27.04 11.90
N TYR A 199 56.03 -26.77 10.93
CA TYR A 199 55.62 -26.21 9.64
C TYR A 199 54.64 -27.11 8.90
N ASN A 200 54.91 -28.42 8.81
CA ASN A 200 54.02 -29.38 8.15
C ASN A 200 52.67 -29.49 8.87
N ARG A 201 52.65 -29.50 10.21
CA ARG A 201 51.40 -29.48 11.00
C ARG A 201 50.56 -28.24 10.71
N GLU A 202 51.18 -27.06 10.74
CA GLU A 202 50.48 -25.80 10.49
C GLU A 202 49.98 -25.70 9.05
N SER A 203 50.85 -26.01 8.07
CA SER A 203 50.52 -25.96 6.65
C SER A 203 49.41 -26.96 6.28
N MET A 204 49.54 -28.22 6.72
CA MET A 204 48.51 -29.24 6.48
C MET A 204 47.22 -28.96 7.25
N GLY A 205 47.31 -28.43 8.47
CA GLY A 205 46.14 -28.00 9.25
C GLY A 205 45.38 -26.87 8.56
N ALA A 206 46.09 -25.90 7.99
CA ALA A 206 45.50 -24.83 7.19
C ALA A 206 44.81 -25.36 5.92
N SER A 207 45.47 -26.27 5.18
CA SER A 207 44.90 -26.90 3.99
C SER A 207 43.65 -27.75 4.30
N LEU A 208 43.68 -28.47 5.42
CA LEU A 208 42.52 -29.22 5.91
C LEU A 208 41.37 -28.27 6.24
N LYS A 209 41.66 -27.16 6.93
CA LYS A 209 40.66 -26.16 7.29
C LYS A 209 40.02 -25.50 6.07
N GLU A 210 40.83 -25.16 5.07
CA GLU A 210 40.36 -24.64 3.78
C GLU A 210 39.38 -25.62 3.12
N THR A 211 39.75 -26.91 3.05
CA THR A 211 38.91 -27.94 2.44
C THR A 211 37.61 -28.14 3.23
N GLU A 212 37.68 -28.14 4.56
CA GLU A 212 36.51 -28.21 5.44
C GLU A 212 35.57 -27.00 5.24
N LEU A 213 36.11 -25.79 5.10
CA LEU A 213 35.32 -24.60 4.79
C LEU A 213 34.66 -24.73 3.41
N GLY A 214 35.38 -25.23 2.40
CA GLY A 214 34.84 -25.50 1.07
C GLY A 214 33.70 -26.51 1.07
N ALA A 215 33.78 -27.55 1.91
CA ALA A 215 32.68 -28.52 2.11
C ALA A 215 31.52 -27.91 2.91
N GLN A 216 31.79 -27.03 3.87
CA GLN A 216 30.75 -26.35 4.64
C GLN A 216 29.94 -25.39 3.77
N ILE A 217 30.60 -24.63 2.89
CA ILE A 217 29.94 -23.74 1.91
C ILE A 217 29.03 -24.58 1.01
N GLU A 218 29.54 -25.69 0.46
CA GLU A 218 28.74 -26.59 -0.37
C GLU A 218 27.53 -27.15 0.39
N GLY A 219 27.72 -27.55 1.64
CA GLY A 219 26.63 -28.00 2.51
C GLY A 219 25.60 -26.92 2.81
N LYS A 220 25.98 -25.64 2.82
CA LYS A 220 25.02 -24.53 2.94
C LYS A 220 24.24 -24.33 1.65
N ASN A 221 24.90 -24.37 0.49
CA ASN A 221 24.24 -24.28 -0.82
C ASN A 221 23.23 -25.41 -1.01
N LEU A 222 23.59 -26.64 -0.62
CA LEU A 222 22.69 -27.79 -0.65
C LEU A 222 21.45 -27.58 0.24
N LYS A 223 21.64 -27.04 1.45
CA LYS A 223 20.53 -26.72 2.37
C LYS A 223 19.62 -25.63 1.82
N GLU A 224 20.18 -24.61 1.19
CA GLU A 224 19.41 -23.56 0.52
C GLU A 224 18.55 -24.16 -0.61
N LEU A 225 19.16 -24.96 -1.48
CA LEU A 225 18.46 -25.64 -2.57
C LEU A 225 17.36 -26.58 -2.05
N GLN A 226 17.64 -27.32 -0.97
CA GLN A 226 16.63 -28.16 -0.29
C GLN A 226 15.44 -27.33 0.22
N HIS A 227 15.72 -26.14 0.78
CA HIS A 227 14.66 -25.24 1.24
C HIS A 227 13.84 -24.71 0.07
N LYS A 228 14.49 -24.31 -1.04
CA LYS A 228 13.81 -23.88 -2.26
C LYS A 228 12.93 -24.98 -2.86
N LEU A 229 13.39 -26.24 -2.88
CA LEU A 229 12.60 -27.41 -3.32
C LEU A 229 11.35 -27.65 -2.46
N LYS A 230 11.44 -27.44 -1.14
CA LYS A 230 10.28 -27.52 -0.25
C LYS A 230 9.32 -26.36 -0.46
N MET A 231 9.84 -25.13 -0.64
CA MET A 231 9.00 -23.97 -0.96
C MET A 231 8.35 -24.07 -2.34
N ALA A 232 8.88 -24.91 -3.23
CA ALA A 232 8.26 -25.18 -4.53
C ALA A 232 6.96 -26.00 -4.41
N ASP A 233 6.64 -26.52 -3.22
CA ASP A 233 5.28 -26.92 -2.87
C ASP A 233 4.45 -25.68 -2.56
N ILE A 234 3.80 -25.13 -3.59
CA ILE A 234 3.00 -23.91 -3.46
C ILE A 234 1.70 -24.24 -2.71
N VAL A 235 1.74 -24.03 -1.40
CA VAL A 235 0.61 -24.22 -0.47
C VAL A 235 0.15 -22.88 0.10
N ALA A 236 -1.14 -22.77 0.42
CA ALA A 236 -1.67 -21.58 1.07
C ALA A 236 -1.23 -21.50 2.54
N ASP A 237 -0.67 -20.37 2.98
CA ASP A 237 -0.27 -20.18 4.39
C ASP A 237 -1.46 -19.86 5.31
N ARG A 238 -2.53 -19.31 4.74
CA ARG A 238 -3.71 -18.83 5.47
C ARG A 238 -4.99 -19.21 4.76
N LYS A 239 -6.10 -19.14 5.50
CA LYS A 239 -7.44 -19.22 4.91
C LYS A 239 -7.65 -17.99 4.03
N GLY A 240 -8.21 -18.19 2.84
CA GLY A 240 -8.49 -17.11 1.89
C GLY A 240 -9.21 -17.64 0.66
N VAL A 241 -9.26 -16.83 -0.39
CA VAL A 241 -9.78 -17.21 -1.72
C VAL A 241 -8.68 -16.99 -2.74
N LEU A 242 -8.49 -17.97 -3.62
CA LEU A 242 -7.55 -17.87 -4.74
C LEU A 242 -8.11 -16.86 -5.74
N THR A 243 -7.50 -15.67 -5.85
CA THR A 243 -7.99 -14.61 -6.75
C THR A 243 -7.40 -14.72 -8.14
N TRP A 244 -6.19 -15.26 -8.26
CA TRP A 244 -5.51 -15.45 -9.54
C TRP A 244 -4.52 -16.63 -9.46
N VAL A 245 -4.36 -17.35 -10.56
CA VAL A 245 -3.35 -18.41 -10.73
C VAL A 245 -2.84 -18.41 -12.18
N ASN A 246 -1.59 -18.79 -12.39
CA ASN A 246 -1.05 -18.99 -13.73
C ASN A 246 -1.63 -20.29 -14.33
N GLU A 247 -2.47 -20.15 -15.35
CA GLU A 247 -3.19 -21.28 -15.96
C GLU A 247 -2.43 -22.00 -17.08
N ASN A 248 -1.22 -21.54 -17.41
CA ASN A 248 -0.42 -22.08 -18.52
C ASN A 248 0.28 -23.39 -18.12
N ILE A 249 -0.48 -24.48 -18.05
CA ILE A 249 0.02 -25.83 -17.78
C ILE A 249 1.08 -26.20 -18.84
N GLY A 250 2.21 -26.74 -18.40
CA GLY A 250 3.37 -27.08 -19.23
C GLY A 250 4.32 -25.92 -19.51
N SER A 251 3.95 -24.69 -19.17
CA SER A 251 4.86 -23.55 -19.32
C SER A 251 6.01 -23.62 -18.30
N SER A 252 7.18 -23.12 -18.71
CA SER A 252 8.33 -22.95 -17.84
C SER A 252 8.24 -21.62 -17.09
N VAL A 253 8.47 -21.66 -15.79
CA VAL A 253 8.46 -20.51 -14.88
C VAL A 253 9.85 -20.29 -14.31
N ASN A 254 10.25 -19.02 -14.18
CA ASN A 254 11.53 -18.66 -13.58
C ASN A 254 11.40 -18.39 -12.07
N GLU A 255 12.54 -18.41 -11.38
CA GLU A 255 12.59 -17.98 -9.98
C GLU A 255 12.10 -16.54 -9.84
N GLY A 256 11.19 -16.30 -8.89
CA GLY A 256 10.53 -15.02 -8.65
C GLY A 256 9.25 -14.79 -9.47
N GLU A 257 8.94 -15.64 -10.45
CA GLU A 257 7.73 -15.49 -11.26
C GLU A 257 6.46 -15.79 -10.46
N MET A 258 5.42 -14.99 -10.65
CA MET A 258 4.15 -15.11 -9.92
C MET A 258 3.36 -16.33 -10.39
N LEU A 259 2.98 -17.20 -9.45
CA LEU A 259 2.23 -18.43 -9.71
C LEU A 259 0.79 -18.35 -9.25
N ALA A 260 0.55 -17.76 -8.08
CA ALA A 260 -0.78 -17.68 -7.50
C ALA A 260 -0.91 -16.44 -6.59
N LYS A 261 -2.15 -16.03 -6.37
CA LYS A 261 -2.50 -14.93 -5.48
C LYS A 261 -3.70 -15.33 -4.63
N VAL A 262 -3.56 -15.23 -3.32
CA VAL A 262 -4.61 -15.55 -2.35
C VAL A 262 -4.95 -14.29 -1.55
N ALA A 263 -6.23 -13.95 -1.50
CA ALA A 263 -6.73 -12.82 -0.72
C ALA A 263 -7.66 -13.28 0.39
N ASP A 264 -7.61 -12.62 1.54
CA ASP A 264 -8.62 -12.77 2.57
C ASP A 264 -9.83 -11.88 2.25
N LEU A 265 -10.97 -12.51 1.94
CA LEU A 265 -12.24 -11.81 1.65
C LEU A 265 -13.10 -11.60 2.91
N GLY A 266 -12.63 -12.02 4.10
CA GLY A 266 -13.36 -11.81 5.36
C GLY A 266 -13.18 -10.41 5.94
N SER A 267 -12.20 -9.65 5.45
CA SER A 267 -11.98 -8.27 5.87
C SER A 267 -11.47 -7.43 4.70
N PHE A 268 -12.15 -6.32 4.44
CA PHE A 268 -11.77 -5.36 3.42
C PHE A 268 -11.38 -4.03 4.05
N ARG A 269 -10.50 -3.32 3.35
CA ARG A 269 -10.17 -1.92 3.59
C ARG A 269 -10.34 -1.15 2.29
N VAL A 270 -10.56 0.15 2.39
CA VAL A 270 -10.66 1.02 1.21
C VAL A 270 -9.42 1.88 1.14
N GLU A 271 -8.70 1.84 0.02
CA GLU A 271 -7.68 2.84 -0.28
C GLU A 271 -8.36 4.01 -0.99
N GLY A 272 -8.51 5.10 -0.23
CA GLY A 272 -9.09 6.35 -0.69
C GLY A 272 -8.01 7.31 -1.21
N SER A 273 -8.44 8.22 -2.07
CA SER A 273 -7.57 9.22 -2.67
C SER A 273 -8.36 10.49 -2.97
N CYS A 274 -7.79 11.66 -2.63
CA CYS A 274 -8.41 12.95 -2.90
C CYS A 274 -7.36 13.98 -3.36
N SER A 275 -7.80 15.11 -3.92
CA SER A 275 -6.89 16.19 -4.29
C SER A 275 -6.11 16.70 -3.08
N ASP A 276 -4.82 17.00 -3.31
CA ASP A 276 -3.89 17.62 -2.36
C ASP A 276 -4.39 18.94 -1.76
N VAL A 277 -5.25 19.68 -2.46
CA VAL A 277 -5.92 20.90 -1.96
C VAL A 277 -6.63 20.67 -0.63
N TYR A 278 -7.09 19.45 -0.37
CA TYR A 278 -7.81 19.09 0.84
C TYR A 278 -6.95 18.37 1.90
N ALA A 279 -5.63 18.27 1.68
CA ALA A 279 -4.71 17.54 2.57
C ALA A 279 -4.79 17.99 4.03
N ASP A 280 -4.92 19.30 4.28
CA ASP A 280 -5.01 19.85 5.65
C ASP A 280 -6.29 19.43 6.40
N GLN A 281 -7.34 19.06 5.65
CA GLN A 281 -8.64 18.69 6.18
C GLN A 281 -8.77 17.18 6.40
N VAL A 282 -7.97 16.36 5.73
CA VAL A 282 -8.01 14.90 5.82
C VAL A 282 -7.07 14.42 6.93
N LYS A 283 -7.65 13.99 8.06
CA LYS A 283 -6.92 13.51 9.24
C LYS A 283 -7.35 12.10 9.63
N THR A 284 -6.47 11.40 10.35
CA THR A 284 -6.80 10.11 10.95
C THR A 284 -7.92 10.27 11.99
N GLY A 285 -8.80 9.27 12.08
CA GLY A 285 -9.95 9.26 12.97
C GLY A 285 -11.22 9.91 12.40
N LEU A 286 -11.17 10.54 11.23
CA LEU A 286 -12.37 11.10 10.61
C LEU A 286 -13.34 9.99 10.14
N PRO A 287 -14.66 10.16 10.36
CA PRO A 287 -15.65 9.25 9.82
C PRO A 287 -15.79 9.44 8.30
N VAL A 288 -16.08 8.34 7.62
CA VAL A 288 -16.19 8.30 6.15
C VAL A 288 -17.43 7.51 5.77
N ILE A 289 -18.17 8.05 4.81
CA ILE A 289 -19.31 7.37 4.18
C ILE A 289 -18.84 6.88 2.82
N ILE A 290 -19.01 5.59 2.56
CA ILE A 290 -18.61 4.94 1.32
C ILE A 290 -19.88 4.50 0.61
N ARG A 291 -20.06 4.95 -0.63
CA ARG A 291 -21.19 4.57 -1.45
C ARG A 291 -20.77 3.52 -2.48
N ILE A 292 -21.52 2.43 -2.49
CA ILE A 292 -21.35 1.32 -3.42
C ILE A 292 -22.71 1.06 -4.06
N ASN A 293 -22.87 1.48 -5.32
CA ASN A 293 -24.15 1.44 -6.01
C ASN A 293 -25.24 2.17 -5.18
N GLU A 294 -26.28 1.47 -4.73
CA GLU A 294 -27.37 2.00 -3.89
C GLU A 294 -27.13 1.81 -2.38
N ALA A 295 -26.05 1.13 -1.99
CA ALA A 295 -25.74 0.84 -0.58
C ALA A 295 -24.73 1.84 -0.01
N GLU A 296 -24.94 2.23 1.25
CA GLU A 296 -24.04 3.10 1.99
C GLU A 296 -23.41 2.32 3.16
N MET A 297 -22.10 2.52 3.35
CA MET A 297 -21.35 1.95 4.45
C MET A 297 -20.55 3.02 5.17
N ARG A 298 -20.33 2.81 6.46
CA ARG A 298 -19.53 3.69 7.30
C ARG A 298 -18.18 3.08 7.60
N GLY A 299 -17.19 3.95 7.75
CA GLY A 299 -15.82 3.59 8.10
C GLY A 299 -15.09 4.77 8.73
N MET A 300 -13.83 4.55 9.08
CA MET A 300 -12.96 5.58 9.65
C MET A 300 -11.59 5.58 8.97
N ILE A 301 -11.01 6.77 8.81
CA ILE A 301 -9.63 6.92 8.30
C ILE A 301 -8.65 6.43 9.36
N THR A 302 -7.94 5.34 9.08
CA THR A 302 -6.91 4.81 9.99
C THR A 302 -5.52 5.37 9.68
N GLN A 303 -5.26 5.68 8.41
CA GLN A 303 -3.94 6.14 7.97
C GLN A 303 -4.07 7.13 6.82
N VAL A 304 -3.24 8.18 6.83
CA VAL A 304 -3.06 9.11 5.70
C VAL A 304 -1.63 8.94 5.20
N LYS A 305 -1.44 8.71 3.90
CA LYS A 305 -0.10 8.57 3.30
C LYS A 305 0.54 9.96 3.24
N PRO A 306 1.78 10.14 3.74
CA PRO A 306 2.42 11.45 3.78
C PRO A 306 2.88 11.95 2.39
N SER A 307 2.95 11.05 1.40
CA SER A 307 3.38 11.37 0.04
C SER A 307 2.19 11.78 -0.83
N VAL A 308 2.29 12.95 -1.47
CA VAL A 308 1.41 13.35 -2.59
C VAL A 308 2.02 12.84 -3.88
N LYS A 309 1.23 12.14 -4.70
CA LYS A 309 1.64 11.68 -6.03
C LYS A 309 0.58 12.10 -7.04
N ASP A 310 1.02 12.70 -8.15
CA ASP A 310 0.13 13.15 -9.23
C ASP A 310 -1.00 14.09 -8.76
N GLY A 311 -0.72 14.95 -7.77
CA GLY A 311 -1.70 15.91 -7.21
C GLY A 311 -2.75 15.28 -6.28
N VAL A 312 -2.55 14.03 -5.88
CA VAL A 312 -3.50 13.25 -5.06
C VAL A 312 -2.82 12.79 -3.77
N ILE A 313 -3.51 12.97 -2.64
CA ILE A 313 -3.14 12.40 -1.35
C ILE A 313 -3.92 11.11 -1.12
N GLY A 314 -3.20 10.05 -0.77
CA GLY A 314 -3.78 8.73 -0.48
C GLY A 314 -4.05 8.53 1.00
N PHE A 315 -5.11 7.80 1.34
CA PHE A 315 -5.45 7.43 2.71
C PHE A 315 -6.11 6.05 2.76
N THR A 316 -6.13 5.43 3.93
CA THR A 316 -6.69 4.11 4.17
C THR A 316 -7.87 4.23 5.12
N ILE A 317 -8.98 3.59 4.74
CA ILE A 317 -10.22 3.59 5.49
C ILE A 317 -10.50 2.15 5.94
N GLN A 318 -10.76 2.00 7.23
CA GLN A 318 -11.27 0.75 7.81
C GLN A 318 -12.80 0.79 7.83
N LEU A 319 -13.44 -0.24 7.28
CA LEU A 319 -14.90 -0.37 7.28
C LEU A 319 -15.39 -0.83 8.66
N GLU A 320 -16.50 -0.28 9.13
CA GLU A 320 -17.17 -0.74 10.37
C GLU A 320 -17.83 -2.11 10.18
N ASN A 321 -18.41 -2.35 9.00
CA ASN A 321 -18.97 -3.64 8.61
C ASN A 321 -18.25 -4.16 7.35
N ALA A 322 -17.15 -4.89 7.57
CA ALA A 322 -16.26 -5.36 6.53
C ALA A 322 -16.70 -6.70 5.90
N THR A 323 -17.83 -7.29 6.30
CA THR A 323 -18.24 -8.67 5.94
C THR A 323 -19.44 -8.73 4.99
N ASN A 324 -19.80 -7.64 4.33
CA ASN A 324 -20.91 -7.66 3.38
C ASN A 324 -20.53 -8.49 2.14
N GLU A 325 -21.31 -9.54 1.81
CA GLU A 325 -21.10 -10.43 0.66
C GLU A 325 -21.05 -9.69 -0.69
N SER A 326 -21.49 -8.42 -0.72
CA SER A 326 -21.48 -7.57 -1.90
C SER A 326 -20.09 -6.98 -2.23
N LEU A 327 -19.13 -7.05 -1.31
CA LEU A 327 -17.81 -6.45 -1.51
C LEU A 327 -16.90 -7.37 -2.33
N ARG A 328 -16.33 -6.81 -3.40
CA ARG A 328 -15.36 -7.49 -4.26
C ARG A 328 -14.05 -6.72 -4.28
N PRO A 329 -12.88 -7.39 -4.27
CA PRO A 329 -11.59 -6.76 -4.49
C PRO A 329 -11.55 -5.94 -5.79
N ASN A 330 -10.78 -4.86 -5.78
CA ASN A 330 -10.55 -3.94 -6.89
C ASN A 330 -11.81 -3.23 -7.41
N MET A 331 -12.87 -3.19 -6.60
CA MET A 331 -14.07 -2.42 -6.91
C MET A 331 -13.84 -0.95 -6.59
N LYS A 332 -14.16 -0.07 -7.54
CA LYS A 332 -14.11 1.38 -7.35
C LYS A 332 -15.35 1.85 -6.59
N VAL A 333 -15.15 2.74 -5.63
CA VAL A 333 -16.21 3.26 -4.75
C VAL A 333 -16.08 4.77 -4.59
N GLU A 334 -17.20 5.44 -4.36
CA GLU A 334 -17.21 6.84 -3.99
C GLU A 334 -17.05 6.98 -2.48
N VAL A 335 -16.20 7.90 -2.07
CA VAL A 335 -15.80 8.09 -0.67
C VAL A 335 -16.12 9.51 -0.27
N TYR A 336 -16.89 9.67 0.81
CA TYR A 336 -17.29 10.96 1.36
C TYR A 336 -16.68 11.10 2.75
N VAL A 337 -15.61 11.89 2.86
CA VAL A 337 -14.90 12.12 4.13
C VAL A 337 -15.65 13.21 4.91
N VAL A 338 -16.15 12.87 6.09
CA VAL A 338 -16.89 13.80 6.95
C VAL A 338 -15.89 14.65 7.73
N THR A 339 -15.78 15.93 7.36
CA THR A 339 -14.81 16.87 7.96
C THR A 339 -15.38 17.60 9.16
N ASN A 340 -16.66 17.96 9.11
CA ASN A 340 -17.40 18.66 10.17
C ASN A 340 -18.83 18.13 10.26
N LYS A 341 -19.44 18.24 11.44
CA LYS A 341 -20.85 17.87 11.67
C LYS A 341 -21.57 18.99 12.42
N SER A 342 -22.77 19.33 11.96
CA SER A 342 -23.71 20.22 12.64
C SER A 342 -24.96 19.42 13.00
N SER A 343 -25.27 19.34 14.30
CA SER A 343 -26.42 18.56 14.79
C SER A 343 -27.60 19.44 15.14
N ASN A 344 -28.80 18.91 14.92
CA ASN A 344 -30.07 19.58 15.25
C ASN A 344 -30.20 20.98 14.62
N THR A 345 -29.90 21.08 13.32
CA THR A 345 -29.95 22.34 12.57
C THR A 345 -31.08 22.36 11.56
N LEU A 346 -31.52 23.56 11.15
CA LEU A 346 -32.45 23.67 10.04
C LEU A 346 -31.72 23.23 8.77
N ARG A 347 -32.32 22.29 8.04
CA ARG A 347 -31.76 21.75 6.81
C ARG A 347 -32.85 21.64 5.74
N VAL A 348 -32.40 21.65 4.50
CA VAL A 348 -33.25 21.49 3.32
C VAL A 348 -32.54 20.58 2.34
N ALA A 349 -33.29 19.76 1.60
CA ALA A 349 -32.69 18.87 0.61
C ALA A 349 -31.83 19.67 -0.39
N ASN A 350 -30.62 19.19 -0.66
CA ASN A 350 -29.70 19.81 -1.60
C ASN A 350 -30.25 19.65 -3.04
N GLY A 351 -29.98 20.63 -3.88
CA GLY A 351 -30.53 20.68 -5.24
C GLY A 351 -29.98 21.84 -6.06
N PRO A 352 -30.35 21.92 -7.36
CA PRO A 352 -29.82 22.92 -8.29
C PRO A 352 -29.95 24.38 -7.85
N ALA A 353 -30.95 24.71 -7.01
CA ALA A 353 -31.14 26.04 -6.46
C ALA A 353 -30.01 26.49 -5.50
N PHE A 354 -29.19 25.57 -4.99
CA PHE A 354 -28.11 25.89 -4.07
C PHE A 354 -26.76 25.95 -4.81
N THR A 355 -26.22 27.16 -4.97
CA THR A 355 -24.95 27.39 -5.68
C THR A 355 -23.68 27.21 -4.82
N GLY A 356 -23.83 26.78 -3.56
CA GLY A 356 -22.73 26.65 -2.59
C GLY A 356 -22.22 27.98 -2.01
N LYS A 357 -22.78 29.13 -2.39
CA LYS A 357 -22.44 30.42 -1.78
C LYS A 357 -23.01 30.52 -0.36
N ARG A 358 -22.21 31.03 0.58
CA ARG A 358 -22.61 31.22 1.99
C ARG A 358 -23.81 32.14 2.16
N LYS A 359 -23.90 33.19 1.33
CA LYS A 359 -25.10 34.04 1.22
C LYS A 359 -25.62 33.91 -0.21
N GLN A 360 -26.86 33.43 -0.33
CA GLN A 360 -27.57 33.39 -1.60
C GLN A 360 -29.05 33.64 -1.36
N HIS A 361 -29.78 33.87 -2.44
CA HIS A 361 -31.22 33.99 -2.39
C HIS A 361 -31.85 32.68 -2.82
N VAL A 362 -32.97 32.33 -2.21
CA VAL A 362 -33.79 31.17 -2.59
C VAL A 362 -35.24 31.59 -2.69
N PHE A 363 -36.04 30.85 -3.46
CA PHE A 363 -37.46 31.10 -3.55
C PHE A 363 -38.24 30.20 -2.59
N VAL A 364 -39.03 30.82 -1.72
CA VAL A 364 -39.91 30.13 -0.76
C VAL A 364 -41.34 30.15 -1.29
N LEU A 365 -41.92 28.97 -1.48
CA LEU A 365 -43.29 28.81 -1.95
C LEU A 365 -44.27 28.97 -0.79
N GLN A 366 -45.12 29.99 -0.86
CA GLN A 366 -46.25 30.20 0.06
C GLN A 366 -47.52 30.51 -0.75
N ASN A 367 -48.58 29.72 -0.55
CA ASN A 367 -49.89 29.95 -1.18
C ASN A 367 -49.87 30.13 -2.71
N GLY A 368 -49.00 29.40 -3.43
CA GLY A 368 -48.89 29.49 -4.89
C GLY A 368 -48.01 30.64 -5.40
N VAL A 369 -47.37 31.40 -4.51
CA VAL A 369 -46.42 32.47 -4.84
C VAL A 369 -45.04 32.12 -4.30
N ALA A 370 -44.01 32.27 -5.13
CA ALA A 370 -42.61 32.11 -4.77
C ALA A 370 -42.03 33.47 -4.37
N TYR A 371 -41.62 33.59 -3.11
CA TYR A 371 -41.01 34.81 -2.57
C TYR A 371 -39.51 34.65 -2.53
N ARG A 372 -38.78 35.60 -3.12
CA ARG A 372 -37.32 35.65 -3.03
C ARG A 372 -36.91 35.98 -1.60
N ARG A 373 -36.04 35.17 -1.01
CA ARG A 373 -35.53 35.38 0.35
C ARG A 373 -34.04 35.15 0.42
N ASP A 374 -33.35 36.10 1.03
CA ASP A 374 -31.92 35.97 1.29
C ASP A 374 -31.71 35.01 2.46
N VAL A 375 -30.87 34.00 2.25
CA VAL A 375 -30.55 32.96 3.22
C VAL A 375 -29.05 32.91 3.47
N GLU A 376 -28.67 32.66 4.72
CA GLU A 376 -27.31 32.30 5.07
C GLU A 376 -27.24 30.79 5.27
N LEU A 377 -26.36 30.16 4.50
CA LEU A 377 -26.17 28.72 4.49
C LEU A 377 -24.89 28.34 5.21
N GLY A 378 -24.88 27.15 5.77
CA GLY A 378 -23.78 26.56 6.50
C GLY A 378 -23.12 25.42 5.75
N LEU A 379 -22.96 24.30 6.44
CA LEU A 379 -22.43 23.07 5.87
C LEU A 379 -23.38 22.51 4.81
N SER A 380 -22.82 21.82 3.82
CA SER A 380 -23.61 21.13 2.79
C SER A 380 -23.00 19.78 2.49
N ASN A 381 -23.83 18.77 2.29
CA ASN A 381 -23.44 17.48 1.72
C ASN A 381 -24.28 17.18 0.47
N PHE A 382 -24.18 15.95 -0.01
CA PHE A 382 -24.91 15.49 -1.20
C PHE A 382 -26.44 15.50 -1.01
N ASP A 383 -26.94 15.34 0.21
CA ASP A 383 -28.38 15.24 0.49
C ASP A 383 -29.01 16.53 1.00
N PHE A 384 -28.30 17.31 1.81
CA PHE A 384 -28.84 18.41 2.59
C PHE A 384 -27.90 19.61 2.64
N VAL A 385 -28.49 20.79 2.79
CA VAL A 385 -27.81 22.06 3.05
C VAL A 385 -28.30 22.61 4.39
N GLU A 386 -27.36 22.97 5.27
CA GLU A 386 -27.62 23.65 6.54
C GLU A 386 -28.06 25.09 6.30
N VAL A 387 -29.14 25.49 6.95
CA VAL A 387 -29.67 26.86 6.92
C VAL A 387 -29.41 27.51 8.27
N LYS A 388 -28.55 28.54 8.29
CA LYS A 388 -28.23 29.30 9.51
C LYS A 388 -29.22 30.42 9.76
N SER A 389 -29.69 31.08 8.70
CA SER A 389 -30.69 32.14 8.80
C SER A 389 -31.46 32.31 7.50
N GLY A 390 -32.65 32.92 7.60
CA GLY A 390 -33.50 33.26 6.45
C GLY A 390 -34.64 32.29 6.18
N LEU A 391 -34.65 31.08 6.75
CA LEU A 391 -35.79 30.15 6.63
C LEU A 391 -36.25 29.65 7.99
N LYS A 392 -37.51 29.20 8.05
CA LYS A 392 -38.12 28.58 9.23
C LYS A 392 -38.48 27.12 8.93
N ALA A 393 -38.52 26.29 9.98
CA ALA A 393 -39.00 24.92 9.88
C ALA A 393 -40.42 24.88 9.28
N GLY A 394 -40.66 23.96 8.35
CA GLY A 394 -41.93 23.77 7.65
C GLY A 394 -42.13 24.60 6.39
N GLU A 395 -41.24 25.55 6.09
CA GLU A 395 -41.31 26.32 4.83
C GLU A 395 -40.93 25.44 3.62
N LYS A 396 -41.56 25.67 2.46
CA LYS A 396 -41.26 24.96 1.20
C LYS A 396 -40.31 25.80 0.35
N VAL A 397 -39.11 25.29 0.10
CA VAL A 397 -38.10 25.94 -0.76
C VAL A 397 -38.13 25.29 -2.14
N ILE A 398 -37.99 26.10 -3.18
CA ILE A 398 -37.87 25.63 -4.55
C ILE A 398 -36.43 25.17 -4.82
N LEU A 399 -36.27 23.94 -5.26
CA LEU A 399 -34.99 23.31 -5.60
C LEU A 399 -34.61 23.42 -7.08
N THR A 400 -35.58 23.69 -7.95
CA THR A 400 -35.31 23.91 -9.38
C THR A 400 -34.54 25.22 -9.56
N ASP A 401 -33.57 25.22 -10.48
CA ASP A 401 -32.84 26.44 -10.82
C ASP A 401 -33.80 27.48 -11.46
N LEU A 402 -33.96 28.61 -10.77
CA LEU A 402 -34.74 29.77 -11.22
C LEU A 402 -33.83 30.98 -11.46
N ASN A 403 -32.55 30.77 -11.80
CA ASN A 403 -31.57 31.84 -12.09
C ASN A 403 -32.05 32.83 -13.18
N ALA A 404 -32.94 32.42 -14.09
CA ALA A 404 -33.53 33.32 -15.07
C ALA A 404 -34.44 34.40 -14.44
N TYR A 405 -34.91 34.19 -13.21
CA TYR A 405 -35.88 35.01 -12.50
C TYR A 405 -35.31 35.67 -11.23
N GLU A 406 -33.98 35.67 -11.03
CA GLU A 406 -33.35 36.31 -9.84
C GLU A 406 -33.72 37.80 -9.68
N HIS A 407 -34.05 38.46 -10.79
CA HIS A 407 -34.42 39.88 -10.83
C HIS A 407 -35.85 40.17 -10.33
N LEU A 408 -36.65 39.13 -10.04
CA LEU A 408 -38.02 39.24 -9.56
C LEU A 408 -38.09 38.93 -8.06
N GLU A 409 -38.81 39.77 -7.31
CA GLU A 409 -39.04 39.54 -5.88
C GLU A 409 -40.15 38.51 -5.62
N GLU A 410 -41.10 38.40 -6.55
CA GLU A 410 -42.25 37.50 -6.48
C GLU A 410 -42.50 36.81 -7.82
N ILE A 411 -42.78 35.51 -7.79
CA ILE A 411 -43.12 34.70 -8.96
C ILE A 411 -44.41 33.94 -8.67
N THR A 412 -45.44 34.10 -9.50
CA THR A 412 -46.68 33.33 -9.36
C THR A 412 -46.50 31.96 -10.01
N ILE A 413 -46.80 30.91 -9.26
CA ILE A 413 -46.72 29.52 -9.72
C ILE A 413 -48.14 29.01 -9.94
N GLN A 414 -48.45 28.56 -11.16
CA GLN A 414 -49.77 28.05 -11.55
C GLN A 414 -49.75 26.56 -11.85
#